data_AF-A0A945U714-F1
#
_entry.id   AF-A0A945U714-F1
#
_cell.length_a   1.000
_cell.length_b   1.000
_cell.length_c   1.000
_cell.angle_alpha   90.00
_cell.angle_beta   90.00
_cell.angle_gamma   90.00
#
_symmetry.space_group_name_H-M   'P 1'
#
loop_
_entity.id
_entity.type
_entity.pdbx_description
1 polymer ?
#
loop_
_entity_poly.entity_id
_entity_poly.type
_entity_poly.pdbx_seq_one_letter_code
_entity_poly.pdbx_strand_id
1 'polypeptide(L)'
;MKFAGVRKLWHGVAGLIVLSAIFYLEFYTNLFETSVGYYLKWQNHKRPQLGRMWERDRQSLVAQAKIKSIRSSLDLQEETTLGISSFKYLFEGLSPGFPLVVSREKFLQLYYDFPGQWSEQIISSYDLVGLDSRKKWDRVFLKRFGPWITLQFIDRQNIPLHELFLSVDTLFEVQATRTVKRGTLEDASFSERLIFPISEFLPVLKSLDAVTQKAVFPEPRWFLGKNYHVTRVGISDLSVEEPAQHLLFGIEYDTDYYTGVLLIPVAVELANNMMSQIEKAELSEPSPAELLPSSGESP
;
A
#
# COMPACT_ATOMS: atom_id res chain seq x y z
N MET A 1 13.40 98.75 -50.85
CA MET A 1 13.85 97.60 -50.02
C MET A 1 12.87 97.41 -48.85
N LYS A 2 12.03 96.36 -48.87
CA LYS A 2 11.25 95.90 -47.71
C LYS A 2 11.09 94.37 -47.78
N PHE A 3 12.14 93.62 -47.40
CA PHE A 3 12.15 92.15 -47.36
C PHE A 3 12.11 91.61 -45.92
N ALA A 4 11.16 92.09 -45.10
CA ALA A 4 10.96 91.58 -43.74
C ALA A 4 9.61 90.88 -43.52
N GLY A 5 8.64 91.01 -44.45
CA GLY A 5 7.29 90.44 -44.30
C GLY A 5 7.12 88.98 -44.76
N VAL A 6 8.02 88.47 -45.61
CA VAL A 6 7.80 87.17 -46.27
C VAL A 6 8.19 85.99 -45.37
N ARG A 7 9.22 86.12 -44.53
CA ARG A 7 9.72 85.00 -43.70
C ARG A 7 8.74 84.56 -42.61
N LYS A 8 7.98 85.48 -42.03
CA LYS A 8 7.00 85.20 -40.96
C LYS A 8 5.74 84.50 -41.49
N LEU A 9 5.37 84.77 -42.75
CA LEU A 9 4.25 84.11 -43.43
C LEU A 9 4.60 82.65 -43.78
N TRP A 10 5.83 82.39 -44.21
CA TRP A 10 6.30 81.04 -44.55
C TRP A 10 6.34 80.10 -43.35
N HIS A 11 6.68 80.58 -42.15
CA HIS A 11 6.60 79.76 -40.94
C HIS A 11 5.15 79.44 -40.53
N GLY A 12 4.21 80.36 -40.76
CA GLY A 12 2.78 80.11 -40.53
C GLY A 12 2.20 79.09 -41.52
N VAL A 13 2.54 79.24 -42.80
CA VAL A 13 2.13 78.30 -43.86
C VAL A 13 2.76 76.93 -43.66
N ALA A 14 4.06 76.86 -43.33
CA ALA A 14 4.73 75.61 -43.02
C ALA A 14 4.13 74.93 -41.77
N GLY A 15 3.82 75.71 -40.73
CA GLY A 15 3.12 75.20 -39.55
C GLY A 15 1.75 74.61 -39.89
N LEU A 16 0.98 75.27 -40.75
CA LEU A 16 -0.35 74.80 -41.17
C LEU A 16 -0.26 73.54 -42.04
N ILE A 17 0.74 73.42 -42.92
CA ILE A 17 1.01 72.22 -43.71
C ILE A 17 1.38 71.05 -42.80
N VAL A 18 2.25 71.26 -41.80
CA VAL A 18 2.64 70.22 -40.84
C VAL A 18 1.44 69.76 -40.02
N LEU A 19 0.61 70.70 -39.54
CA LEU A 19 -0.57 70.39 -38.73
C LEU A 19 -1.62 69.64 -39.56
N SER A 20 -1.80 70.01 -40.83
CA SER A 20 -2.68 69.32 -41.77
C SER A 20 -2.17 67.92 -42.12
N ALA A 21 -0.85 67.74 -42.28
CA ALA A 21 -0.24 66.44 -42.49
C ALA A 21 -0.40 65.52 -41.27
N ILE A 22 -0.25 66.05 -40.05
CA ILE A 22 -0.50 65.31 -38.80
C ILE A 22 -1.98 64.90 -38.72
N PHE A 23 -2.91 65.80 -39.08
CA PHE A 23 -4.34 65.49 -39.12
C PHE A 23 -4.69 64.40 -40.13
N TYR A 24 -4.08 64.45 -41.32
CA TYR A 24 -4.27 63.45 -42.36
C TYR A 24 -3.70 62.09 -41.94
N LEU A 25 -2.53 62.09 -41.28
CA LEU A 25 -1.92 60.90 -40.73
C LEU A 25 -2.79 60.29 -39.63
N GLU A 26 -3.32 61.11 -38.72
CA GLU A 26 -4.24 60.69 -37.67
C GLU A 26 -5.50 60.02 -38.25
N PHE A 27 -6.07 60.59 -39.31
CA PHE A 27 -7.26 60.04 -39.97
C PHE A 27 -7.02 58.68 -40.64
N TYR A 28 -5.85 58.47 -41.22
CA TYR A 28 -5.54 57.22 -41.95
C TYR A 28 -5.02 56.09 -41.06
N THR A 29 -4.35 56.44 -39.96
CA THR A 29 -3.57 55.49 -39.16
C THR A 29 -4.05 55.32 -37.73
N ASN A 30 -5.01 56.15 -37.27
CA ASN A 30 -5.50 56.17 -35.87
C ASN A 30 -4.33 56.07 -34.87
N LEU A 31 -3.25 56.82 -35.14
CA LEU A 31 -2.01 56.76 -34.39
C LEU A 31 -2.24 57.11 -32.93
N PHE A 32 -3.07 58.12 -32.65
CA PHE A 32 -3.39 58.50 -31.28
C PHE A 32 -4.19 57.42 -30.55
N GLU A 33 -5.25 56.89 -31.16
CA GLU A 33 -6.06 55.81 -30.56
C GLU A 33 -5.22 54.57 -30.27
N THR A 34 -4.39 54.16 -31.24
CA THR A 34 -3.50 53.00 -31.09
C THR A 34 -2.47 53.24 -30.00
N SER A 35 -1.86 54.42 -29.96
CA SER A 35 -0.85 54.78 -28.95
C SER A 35 -1.46 54.88 -27.55
N VAL A 36 -2.65 55.47 -27.42
CA VAL A 36 -3.40 55.52 -26.15
C VAL A 36 -3.83 54.12 -25.73
N GLY A 37 -4.28 53.28 -26.66
CA GLY A 37 -4.62 51.88 -26.41
C GLY A 37 -3.43 51.07 -25.88
N TYR A 38 -2.25 51.22 -26.50
CA TYR A 38 -1.01 50.59 -26.01
C TYR A 38 -0.57 51.14 -24.66
N TYR A 39 -0.69 52.44 -24.43
CA TYR A 39 -0.37 53.07 -23.15
C TYR A 39 -1.29 52.57 -22.02
N LEU A 40 -2.60 52.51 -22.27
CA LEU A 40 -3.58 51.98 -21.33
C LEU A 40 -3.34 50.48 -21.07
N LYS A 41 -3.05 49.69 -22.11
CA LYS A 41 -2.70 48.27 -21.98
C LYS A 41 -1.44 48.06 -21.15
N TRP A 42 -0.42 48.90 -21.34
CA TRP A 42 0.83 48.86 -20.57
C TRP A 42 0.61 49.21 -19.10
N GLN A 43 -0.20 50.24 -18.80
CA GLN A 43 -0.56 50.58 -17.43
C GLN A 43 -1.47 49.55 -16.76
N ASN A 44 -2.22 48.76 -17.53
CA ASN A 44 -3.12 47.74 -17.00
C ASN A 44 -2.39 46.67 -16.16
N HIS A 45 -1.11 46.39 -16.44
CA HIS A 45 -0.30 45.46 -15.64
C HIS A 45 -0.03 45.97 -14.21
N LYS A 46 -0.06 47.30 -13.99
CA LYS A 46 0.08 47.93 -12.66
C LYS A 46 -1.26 48.19 -11.97
N ARG A 47 -2.39 47.81 -12.58
CA ARG A 47 -3.71 48.07 -12.03
C ARG A 47 -3.90 47.24 -10.74
N PRO A 48 -4.20 47.87 -9.60
CA PRO A 48 -4.48 47.15 -8.38
C PRO A 48 -5.75 46.30 -8.60
N GLN A 49 -5.58 45.02 -8.34
CA GLN A 49 -6.54 43.96 -8.54
C GLN A 49 -7.59 43.95 -7.42
N LEU A 50 -8.39 45.02 -7.35
CA LEU A 50 -9.34 45.27 -6.26
C LEU A 50 -10.77 45.31 -6.82
N GLY A 51 -11.67 44.52 -6.24
CA GLY A 51 -13.08 44.49 -6.59
C GLY A 51 -13.69 43.08 -6.56
N ARG A 52 -15.02 43.00 -6.50
CA ARG A 52 -15.76 41.73 -6.33
C ARG A 52 -15.48 40.69 -7.43
N MET A 53 -15.34 41.12 -8.69
CA MET A 53 -15.00 40.23 -9.80
C MET A 53 -13.60 39.62 -9.64
N TRP A 54 -12.65 40.43 -9.20
CA TRP A 54 -11.27 39.99 -9.02
C TRP A 54 -11.10 39.06 -7.83
N GLU A 55 -11.85 39.32 -6.74
CA GLU A 55 -11.90 38.42 -5.59
C GLU A 55 -12.50 37.07 -5.97
N ARG A 56 -13.56 37.06 -6.80
CA ARG A 56 -14.15 35.83 -7.33
C ARG A 56 -13.16 35.05 -8.22
N ASP A 57 -12.45 35.74 -9.11
CA ASP A 57 -11.46 35.10 -9.97
C ASP A 57 -10.29 34.56 -9.14
N ARG A 58 -9.81 35.30 -8.13
CA ARG A 58 -8.81 34.82 -7.16
C ARG A 58 -9.31 33.60 -6.39
N GLN A 59 -10.54 33.62 -5.89
CA GLN A 59 -11.15 32.47 -5.21
C GLN A 59 -11.27 31.26 -6.15
N SER A 60 -11.60 31.48 -7.42
CA SER A 60 -11.68 30.41 -8.42
C SER A 60 -10.30 29.80 -8.69
N LEU A 61 -9.24 30.62 -8.80
CA LEU A 61 -7.87 30.15 -8.97
C LEU A 61 -7.38 29.39 -7.74
N VAL A 62 -7.69 29.88 -6.53
CA VAL A 62 -7.37 29.19 -5.28
C VAL A 62 -8.13 27.87 -5.18
N ALA A 63 -9.41 27.83 -5.56
CA ALA A 63 -10.20 26.60 -5.59
C ALA A 63 -9.64 25.60 -6.60
N GLN A 64 -9.29 26.04 -7.81
CA GLN A 64 -8.66 25.18 -8.82
C GLN A 64 -7.30 24.67 -8.36
N ALA A 65 -6.47 25.52 -7.74
CA ALA A 65 -5.19 25.13 -7.18
C ALA A 65 -5.36 24.08 -6.07
N LYS A 66 -6.35 24.25 -5.19
CA LYS A 66 -6.71 23.27 -4.16
C LYS A 66 -7.19 21.95 -4.76
N ILE A 67 -8.05 22.00 -5.78
CA ILE A 67 -8.51 20.79 -6.48
C ILE A 67 -7.33 20.07 -7.13
N LYS A 68 -6.45 20.81 -7.80
CA LYS A 68 -5.25 20.25 -8.45
C LYS A 68 -4.31 19.63 -7.43
N SER A 69 -4.09 20.28 -6.28
CA SER A 69 -3.25 19.72 -5.22
C SER A 69 -3.84 18.47 -4.58
N ILE A 70 -5.17 18.43 -4.39
CA ILE A 70 -5.87 17.23 -3.91
C ILE A 70 -5.71 16.10 -4.92
N ARG A 71 -5.94 16.37 -6.21
CA ARG A 71 -5.77 15.37 -7.28
C ARG A 71 -4.35 14.82 -7.32
N SER A 72 -3.33 15.68 -7.33
CA SER A 72 -1.94 15.23 -7.31
C SER A 72 -1.59 14.42 -6.06
N SER A 73 -2.17 14.75 -4.90
CA SER A 73 -1.96 13.93 -3.69
C SER A 73 -2.64 12.57 -3.78
N LEU A 74 -3.80 12.47 -4.43
CA LEU A 74 -4.49 11.21 -4.66
C LEU A 74 -3.75 10.35 -5.69
N ASP A 75 -3.25 10.95 -6.78
CA ASP A 75 -2.48 10.25 -7.82
C ASP A 75 -1.19 9.66 -7.21
N LEU A 76 -0.46 10.42 -6.39
CA LEU A 76 0.72 9.92 -5.66
C LEU A 76 0.39 8.78 -4.69
N GLN A 77 -0.78 8.84 -4.07
CA GLN A 77 -1.24 7.81 -3.16
C GLN A 77 -1.63 6.53 -3.90
N GLU A 78 -2.24 6.65 -5.08
CA GLU A 78 -2.55 5.52 -5.96
C GLU A 78 -1.26 4.83 -6.43
N GLU A 79 -0.26 5.61 -6.87
CA GLU A 79 1.07 5.09 -7.21
C GLU A 79 1.74 4.38 -6.02
N THR A 80 1.67 4.99 -4.84
CA THR A 80 2.20 4.38 -3.60
C THR A 80 1.48 3.07 -3.29
N THR A 81 0.16 3.01 -3.48
CA THR A 81 -0.66 1.83 -3.18
C THR A 81 -0.38 0.68 -4.14
N LEU A 82 -0.11 0.96 -5.40
CA LEU A 82 0.28 -0.06 -6.39
C LEU A 82 1.57 -0.78 -5.96
N GLY A 83 2.52 -0.04 -5.38
CA GLY A 83 3.81 -0.54 -4.89
C GLY A 83 3.74 -1.36 -3.59
N ILE A 84 2.60 -1.37 -2.88
CA ILE A 84 2.47 -2.12 -1.63
C ILE A 84 2.44 -3.62 -1.92
N SER A 85 3.42 -4.37 -1.39
CA SER A 85 3.56 -5.80 -1.64
C SER A 85 2.84 -6.69 -0.62
N SER A 86 2.44 -6.15 0.54
CA SER A 86 1.79 -6.93 1.60
C SER A 86 0.88 -6.07 2.49
N PHE A 87 -0.07 -6.71 3.20
CA PHE A 87 -0.88 -6.02 4.20
C PHE A 87 -0.06 -5.41 5.34
N LYS A 88 1.11 -5.98 5.68
CA LYS A 88 2.02 -5.37 6.65
C LYS A 88 2.41 -3.96 6.23
N TYR A 89 2.97 -3.82 5.02
CA TYR A 89 3.33 -2.51 4.49
C TYR A 89 2.13 -1.59 4.31
N LEU A 90 0.97 -2.15 3.97
CA LEU A 90 -0.29 -1.40 3.87
C LEU A 90 -0.64 -0.72 5.20
N PHE A 91 -0.63 -1.46 6.30
CA PHE A 91 -1.02 -0.96 7.62
C PHE A 91 0.08 -0.11 8.28
N GLU A 92 1.36 -0.42 8.08
CA GLU A 92 2.49 0.41 8.54
C GLU A 92 2.48 1.79 7.86
N GLY A 93 2.08 1.85 6.59
CA GLY A 93 1.94 3.10 5.84
C GLY A 93 0.74 3.97 6.25
N LEU A 94 -0.15 3.49 7.13
CA LEU A 94 -1.33 4.26 7.56
C LEU A 94 -0.96 5.36 8.55
N SER A 95 -0.77 6.56 8.02
CA SER A 95 -0.64 7.78 8.81
C SER A 95 -2.01 8.23 9.35
N PRO A 96 -2.10 8.65 10.63
CA PRO A 96 -3.33 9.23 11.18
C PRO A 96 -3.81 10.43 10.34
N GLY A 97 -5.08 10.41 9.94
CA GLY A 97 -5.72 11.52 9.21
C GLY A 97 -5.66 11.46 7.68
N PHE A 98 -4.88 10.56 7.08
CA PHE A 98 -4.84 10.37 5.63
C PHE A 98 -5.41 8.98 5.27
N PRO A 99 -6.57 8.91 4.59
CA PRO A 99 -7.15 7.64 4.21
C PRO A 99 -6.38 7.04 3.03
N LEU A 100 -5.97 5.78 3.13
CA LEU A 100 -5.42 5.00 2.02
C LEU A 100 -6.58 4.43 1.18
N VAL A 101 -6.38 4.31 -0.13
CA VAL A 101 -7.40 3.78 -1.06
C VAL A 101 -6.79 2.65 -1.87
N VAL A 102 -7.38 1.47 -1.79
CA VAL A 102 -6.91 0.26 -2.45
C VAL A 102 -7.97 -0.21 -3.44
N SER A 103 -7.58 -0.55 -4.67
CA SER A 103 -8.51 -1.15 -5.63
C SER A 103 -8.97 -2.53 -5.15
N ARG A 104 -10.12 -2.98 -5.65
CA ARG A 104 -10.64 -4.33 -5.38
C ARG A 104 -9.63 -5.42 -5.69
N GLU A 105 -9.03 -5.37 -6.88
CA GLU A 105 -8.09 -6.39 -7.35
C GLU A 105 -6.85 -6.43 -6.45
N LYS A 106 -6.34 -5.26 -6.07
CA LYS A 106 -5.18 -5.17 -5.19
C LYS A 106 -5.52 -5.65 -3.79
N PHE A 107 -6.69 -5.32 -3.25
CA PHE A 107 -7.12 -5.81 -1.94
C PHE A 107 -7.24 -7.33 -1.92
N LEU A 108 -7.88 -7.93 -2.93
CA LEU A 108 -7.99 -9.38 -3.05
C LEU A 108 -6.62 -10.05 -3.20
N GLN A 109 -5.72 -9.46 -4.01
CA GLN A 109 -4.35 -9.92 -4.13
C GLN A 109 -3.66 -9.95 -2.75
N LEU A 110 -3.70 -8.83 -2.01
CA LEU A 110 -3.09 -8.74 -0.68
C LEU A 110 -3.74 -9.71 0.32
N TYR A 111 -5.05 -9.93 0.21
CA TYR A 111 -5.81 -10.87 1.05
C TYR A 111 -5.36 -12.32 0.86
N TYR A 112 -5.19 -12.75 -0.40
CA TYR A 112 -4.74 -14.12 -0.71
C TYR A 112 -3.23 -14.30 -0.59
N ASP A 113 -2.45 -13.23 -0.76
CA ASP A 113 -1.02 -13.23 -0.52
C ASP A 113 -0.66 -13.35 0.97
N PHE A 114 -1.65 -13.28 1.87
CA PHE A 114 -1.48 -13.42 3.30
C PHE A 114 -1.81 -14.86 3.77
N PRO A 115 -0.87 -15.58 4.43
CA PRO A 115 -1.10 -16.98 4.79
C PRO A 115 -2.30 -17.18 5.75
N GLY A 116 -3.23 -18.05 5.37
CA GLY A 116 -4.65 -18.08 5.77
C GLY A 116 -5.01 -18.51 7.20
N GLN A 117 -5.00 -17.55 8.12
CA GLN A 117 -5.81 -17.56 9.36
C GLN A 117 -6.03 -16.14 9.86
N TRP A 118 -5.13 -15.25 9.47
CA TRP A 118 -5.09 -13.86 9.93
C TRP A 118 -5.78 -12.92 8.95
N SER A 119 -5.89 -13.32 7.67
CA SER A 119 -6.82 -12.68 6.73
C SER A 119 -8.26 -12.76 7.26
N GLU A 120 -8.63 -13.87 7.90
CA GLU A 120 -9.92 -14.05 8.60
C GLU A 120 -10.11 -13.08 9.79
N GLN A 121 -9.03 -12.59 10.41
CA GLN A 121 -9.12 -11.54 11.45
C GLN A 121 -9.40 -10.15 10.87
N ILE A 122 -9.03 -9.93 9.60
CA ILE A 122 -9.39 -8.71 8.88
C ILE A 122 -10.86 -8.81 8.45
N ILE A 123 -11.19 -9.84 7.66
CA ILE A 123 -12.54 -10.16 7.21
C ILE A 123 -12.62 -11.66 6.94
N SER A 124 -13.74 -12.32 7.29
CA SER A 124 -13.88 -13.74 6.98
C SER A 124 -13.96 -13.97 5.46
N SER A 125 -13.46 -15.12 4.99
CA SER A 125 -13.57 -15.48 3.58
C SER A 125 -15.02 -15.59 3.11
N TYR A 126 -15.95 -15.99 3.99
CA TYR A 126 -17.39 -16.06 3.69
C TYR A 126 -18.02 -14.68 3.56
N ASP A 127 -17.69 -13.74 4.45
CA ASP A 127 -18.18 -12.37 4.36
C ASP A 127 -17.63 -11.67 3.13
N LEU A 128 -16.35 -11.89 2.82
CA LEU A 128 -15.72 -11.37 1.61
C LEU A 128 -16.39 -11.90 0.34
N VAL A 129 -16.69 -13.21 0.27
CA VAL A 129 -17.48 -13.78 -0.84
C VAL A 129 -18.89 -13.19 -0.88
N GLY A 130 -19.53 -13.00 0.27
CA GLY A 130 -20.84 -12.36 0.37
C GLY A 130 -20.84 -10.93 -0.19
N LEU A 131 -19.80 -10.15 0.10
CA LEU A 131 -19.59 -8.82 -0.46
C LEU A 131 -19.28 -8.86 -1.96
N ASP A 132 -18.40 -9.77 -2.38
CA ASP A 132 -17.95 -9.87 -3.77
C ASP A 132 -19.01 -10.45 -4.71
N SER A 133 -19.90 -11.31 -4.20
CA SER A 133 -20.98 -11.94 -4.97
C SER A 133 -21.88 -10.92 -5.69
N ARG A 134 -22.03 -9.73 -5.11
CA ARG A 134 -22.86 -8.66 -5.67
C ARG A 134 -22.12 -7.82 -6.72
N LYS A 135 -20.79 -7.94 -6.82
CA LYS A 135 -19.91 -7.17 -7.71
C LYS A 135 -20.14 -5.65 -7.65
N LYS A 136 -20.50 -5.14 -6.47
CA LYS A 136 -20.85 -3.73 -6.27
C LYS A 136 -19.69 -2.88 -5.77
N TRP A 137 -18.74 -3.48 -5.06
CA TRP A 137 -17.63 -2.74 -4.50
C TRP A 137 -16.46 -2.68 -5.50
N ASP A 138 -15.79 -1.53 -5.58
CA ASP A 138 -14.67 -1.31 -6.50
C ASP A 138 -13.37 -0.94 -5.76
N ARG A 139 -13.47 -0.45 -4.52
CA ARG A 139 -12.33 0.04 -3.75
C ARG A 139 -12.54 -0.14 -2.24
N VAL A 140 -11.43 -0.23 -1.50
CA VAL A 140 -11.41 -0.22 -0.03
C VAL A 140 -10.72 1.06 0.43
N PHE A 141 -11.40 1.81 1.30
CA PHE A 141 -10.81 2.91 2.05
C PHE A 141 -10.30 2.41 3.38
N LEU A 142 -9.05 2.72 3.71
CA LEU A 142 -8.47 2.45 5.00
C LEU A 142 -8.18 3.77 5.70
N LYS A 143 -8.76 3.96 6.89
CA LYS A 143 -8.55 5.16 7.68
C LYS A 143 -8.12 4.80 9.08
N ARG A 144 -7.00 5.37 9.53
CA ARG A 144 -6.57 5.26 10.92
C ARG A 144 -7.13 6.42 11.74
N PHE A 145 -7.78 6.08 12.85
CA PHE A 145 -8.27 7.02 13.85
C PHE A 145 -7.81 6.56 15.24
N GLY A 146 -6.74 7.17 15.74
CA GLY A 146 -6.13 6.78 17.02
C GLY A 146 -5.69 5.31 17.02
N PRO A 147 -6.22 4.48 17.93
CA PRO A 147 -5.91 3.05 18.02
C PRO A 147 -6.79 2.17 17.10
N TRP A 148 -7.65 2.75 16.27
CA TRP A 148 -8.54 2.00 15.39
C TRP A 148 -8.20 2.24 13.91
N ILE A 149 -8.33 1.19 13.10
CA ILE A 149 -8.27 1.24 11.65
C ILE A 149 -9.63 0.81 11.12
N THR A 150 -10.27 1.71 10.37
CA THR A 150 -11.53 1.43 9.68
C THR A 150 -11.23 1.01 8.25
N LEU A 151 -11.77 -0.13 7.83
CA LEU A 151 -11.79 -0.58 6.44
C LEU A 151 -13.21 -0.42 5.91
N GLN A 152 -13.38 0.38 4.86
CA GLN A 152 -14.67 0.68 4.28
C GLN A 152 -14.67 0.22 2.82
N PHE A 153 -15.53 -0.74 2.48
CA PHE A 153 -15.74 -1.21 1.12
C PHE A 153 -16.72 -0.29 0.42
N ILE A 154 -16.32 0.28 -0.71
CA ILE A 154 -17.06 1.35 -1.38
C ILE A 154 -17.32 0.97 -2.85
N ASP A 155 -18.50 1.33 -3.35
CA ASP A 155 -18.85 1.21 -4.76
C ASP A 155 -18.28 2.34 -5.65
N ARG A 156 -18.53 2.22 -6.95
CA ARG A 156 -18.26 3.25 -7.97
C ARG A 156 -18.85 4.62 -7.66
N GLN A 157 -19.95 4.69 -6.92
CA GLN A 157 -20.67 5.91 -6.58
C GLN A 157 -20.19 6.53 -5.26
N ASN A 158 -19.12 5.99 -4.66
CA ASN A 158 -18.59 6.37 -3.36
C ASN A 158 -19.55 6.08 -2.19
N ILE A 159 -20.45 5.11 -2.33
CA ILE A 159 -21.36 4.67 -1.28
C ILE A 159 -20.70 3.52 -0.51
N PRO A 160 -20.58 3.62 0.82
CA PRO A 160 -20.05 2.54 1.62
C PRO A 160 -21.05 1.38 1.69
N LEU A 161 -20.57 0.19 1.38
CA LEU A 161 -21.34 -1.05 1.37
C LEU A 161 -21.10 -1.89 2.63
N HIS A 162 -19.89 -1.80 3.18
CA HIS A 162 -19.50 -2.53 4.39
C HIS A 162 -18.36 -1.82 5.11
N GLU A 163 -18.37 -1.87 6.44
CA GLU A 163 -17.37 -1.27 7.30
C GLU A 163 -16.86 -2.29 8.32
N LEU A 164 -15.55 -2.27 8.56
CA LEU A 164 -14.88 -3.09 9.55
C LEU A 164 -14.01 -2.19 10.42
N PHE A 165 -13.88 -2.56 11.69
CA PHE A 165 -13.09 -1.83 12.67
C PHE A 165 -12.07 -2.80 13.27
N LEU A 166 -10.79 -2.50 13.06
CA LEU A 166 -9.67 -3.27 13.59
C LEU A 166 -8.93 -2.42 14.61
N SER A 167 -8.47 -3.01 15.70
CA SER A 167 -7.56 -2.30 16.60
C SER A 167 -6.13 -2.37 16.04
N VAL A 168 -5.38 -1.30 16.24
CA VAL A 168 -3.97 -1.24 15.87
C VAL A 168 -3.17 -2.30 16.63
N ASP A 169 -3.57 -2.64 17.86
CA ASP A 169 -2.95 -3.71 18.66
C ASP A 169 -3.17 -5.09 18.04
N THR A 170 -4.38 -5.39 17.54
CA THR A 170 -4.62 -6.65 16.80
C THR A 170 -3.76 -6.71 15.54
N LEU A 171 -3.52 -5.58 14.87
CA LEU A 171 -2.66 -5.53 13.69
C LEU A 171 -1.17 -5.61 14.02
N PHE A 172 -0.72 -5.02 15.13
CA PHE A 172 0.66 -5.19 15.59
C PHE A 172 0.91 -6.62 16.07
N GLU A 173 -0.06 -7.26 16.72
CA GLU A 173 0.00 -8.69 16.99
C GLU A 173 0.10 -9.45 15.66
N VAL A 174 -0.80 -9.23 14.69
CA VAL A 174 -0.76 -9.83 13.33
C VAL A 174 0.55 -9.56 12.56
N GLN A 175 1.20 -8.41 12.77
CA GLN A 175 2.44 -8.03 12.09
C GLN A 175 3.70 -8.52 12.80
N ALA A 176 3.71 -8.51 14.14
CA ALA A 176 4.80 -9.02 14.97
C ALA A 176 4.84 -10.55 14.96
N THR A 177 3.69 -11.19 14.77
CA THR A 177 3.53 -12.65 14.64
C THR A 177 4.11 -13.22 13.34
N ARG A 178 4.40 -12.43 12.28
CA ARG A 178 4.93 -13.01 11.03
C ARG A 178 6.03 -12.20 10.37
N THR A 179 7.24 -12.75 10.45
CA THR A 179 8.42 -12.25 9.74
C THR A 179 8.89 -13.32 8.77
N VAL A 180 8.92 -12.98 7.49
CA VAL A 180 9.64 -13.78 6.49
C VAL A 180 11.11 -13.39 6.57
N LYS A 181 11.96 -14.34 6.96
CA LYS A 181 13.41 -14.18 6.91
C LYS A 181 13.96 -14.94 5.71
N ARG A 182 15.00 -14.40 5.07
CA ARG A 182 15.79 -15.15 4.08
C ARG A 182 16.87 -15.93 4.83
N GLY A 183 17.17 -17.12 4.35
CA GLY A 183 18.09 -18.05 4.99
C GLY A 183 17.37 -19.31 5.46
N THR A 184 18.04 -20.07 6.30
CA THR A 184 17.51 -21.32 6.85
C THR A 184 17.01 -21.13 8.29
N LEU A 185 16.39 -22.15 8.87
CA LEU A 185 15.95 -22.13 10.27
C LEU A 185 17.10 -21.88 11.25
N GLU A 186 18.29 -22.39 10.94
CA GLU A 186 19.51 -22.17 11.71
C GLU A 186 19.91 -20.69 11.74
N ASP A 187 19.84 -20.00 10.60
CA ASP A 187 20.08 -18.55 10.50
C ASP A 187 19.06 -17.74 11.32
N ALA A 188 17.86 -18.30 11.52
CA ALA A 188 16.81 -17.71 12.32
C ALA A 188 16.93 -18.04 13.83
N SER A 189 18.04 -18.64 14.27
CA SER A 189 18.34 -19.00 15.67
C SER A 189 17.45 -20.11 16.25
N PHE A 190 16.97 -21.02 15.40
CA PHE A 190 16.31 -22.25 15.86
C PHE A 190 17.35 -23.30 16.26
N SER A 191 17.08 -24.01 17.35
CA SER A 191 17.92 -25.12 17.80
C SER A 191 17.79 -26.31 16.86
N GLU A 192 18.90 -26.89 16.39
CA GLU A 192 18.90 -28.05 15.47
C GLU A 192 18.08 -29.24 16.00
N ARG A 193 18.02 -29.41 17.34
CA ARG A 193 17.23 -30.46 17.99
C ARG A 193 15.71 -30.30 17.84
N LEU A 194 15.26 -29.09 17.53
CA LEU A 194 13.85 -28.75 17.39
C LEU A 194 13.51 -28.40 15.94
N ILE A 195 14.34 -28.83 14.98
CA ILE A 195 14.12 -28.72 13.54
C ILE A 195 13.79 -30.11 13.01
N PHE A 196 12.60 -30.24 12.45
CA PHE A 196 12.07 -31.49 11.92
C PHE A 196 11.89 -31.38 10.41
N PRO A 197 12.23 -32.43 9.63
CA PRO A 197 11.89 -32.46 8.21
C PRO A 197 10.37 -32.52 8.05
N ILE A 198 9.87 -31.90 6.97
CA ILE A 198 8.43 -31.81 6.73
C ILE A 198 7.75 -33.18 6.62
N SER A 199 8.49 -34.22 6.22
CA SER A 199 8.02 -35.60 6.12
C SER A 199 7.64 -36.21 7.47
N GLU A 200 8.34 -35.83 8.54
CA GLU A 200 8.07 -36.28 9.91
C GLU A 200 6.99 -35.42 10.58
N PHE A 201 7.00 -34.10 10.28
CA PHE A 201 6.05 -33.16 10.86
C PHE A 201 4.63 -33.28 10.27
N LEU A 202 4.49 -33.48 8.95
CA LEU A 202 3.18 -33.50 8.29
C LEU A 202 2.21 -34.58 8.81
N PRO A 203 2.64 -35.83 9.06
CA PRO A 203 1.78 -36.85 9.67
C PRO A 203 1.22 -36.41 11.03
N VAL A 204 2.06 -35.80 11.88
CA VAL A 204 1.64 -35.29 13.19
C VAL A 204 0.69 -34.11 13.03
N LEU A 205 0.97 -33.18 12.12
CA LEU A 205 0.04 -32.08 11.84
C LEU A 205 -1.33 -32.61 11.41
N LYS A 206 -1.38 -33.66 10.58
CA LYS A 206 -2.62 -34.27 10.08
C LYS A 206 -3.41 -35.04 11.14
N SER A 207 -2.78 -35.48 12.23
CA SER A 207 -3.49 -36.16 13.33
C SER A 207 -4.31 -35.19 14.19
N LEU A 208 -3.97 -33.90 14.17
CA LEU A 208 -4.64 -32.86 14.94
C LEU A 208 -6.02 -32.53 14.37
N ASP A 209 -6.90 -31.96 15.20
CA ASP A 209 -8.18 -31.44 14.74
C ASP A 209 -7.99 -30.19 13.85
N ALA A 210 -9.02 -29.88 13.05
CA ALA A 210 -8.94 -28.81 12.07
C ALA A 210 -8.73 -27.40 12.68
N VAL A 211 -9.11 -27.17 13.93
CA VAL A 211 -8.90 -25.88 14.60
C VAL A 211 -7.42 -25.75 14.97
N THR A 212 -6.86 -26.79 15.59
CA THR A 212 -5.45 -26.84 15.96
C THR A 212 -4.53 -26.81 14.75
N GLN A 213 -4.86 -27.54 13.68
CA GLN A 213 -4.08 -27.54 12.43
C GLN A 213 -3.85 -26.13 11.90
N LYS A 214 -4.91 -25.34 11.84
CA LYS A 214 -4.83 -23.98 11.31
C LYS A 214 -4.11 -23.03 12.27
N ALA A 215 -4.25 -23.23 13.58
CA ALA A 215 -3.56 -22.44 14.60
C ALA A 215 -2.04 -22.62 14.55
N VAL A 216 -1.56 -23.82 14.20
CA VAL A 216 -0.14 -24.15 14.23
C VAL A 216 0.54 -24.10 12.86
N PHE A 217 -0.21 -24.35 11.78
CA PHE A 217 0.31 -24.33 10.42
C PHE A 217 -0.54 -23.40 9.53
N PRO A 218 0.08 -22.52 8.73
CA PRO A 218 -0.66 -21.59 7.87
C PRO A 218 -1.35 -22.35 6.74
N GLU A 219 -2.32 -21.72 6.08
CA GLU A 219 -3.03 -22.38 4.98
C GLU A 219 -2.08 -22.91 3.89
N PRO A 220 -2.10 -24.23 3.60
CA PRO A 220 -1.19 -24.83 2.63
C PRO A 220 -1.29 -24.22 1.23
N ARG A 221 -2.46 -23.66 0.88
CA ARG A 221 -2.69 -22.98 -0.40
C ARG A 221 -1.72 -21.83 -0.65
N TRP A 222 -1.23 -21.17 0.41
CA TRP A 222 -0.28 -20.07 0.28
C TRP A 222 1.06 -20.53 -0.30
N PHE A 223 1.57 -21.68 0.16
CA PHE A 223 2.79 -22.28 -0.39
C PHE A 223 2.55 -22.83 -1.80
N LEU A 224 1.47 -23.59 -1.97
CA LEU A 224 1.15 -24.24 -3.24
C LEU A 224 0.86 -23.24 -4.36
N GLY A 225 0.17 -22.14 -4.06
CA GLY A 225 -0.16 -21.11 -5.05
C GLY A 225 1.06 -20.33 -5.56
N LYS A 226 2.16 -20.35 -4.81
CA LYS A 226 3.42 -19.66 -5.14
C LYS A 226 4.54 -20.62 -5.56
N ASN A 227 4.23 -21.91 -5.71
CA ASN A 227 5.20 -22.99 -5.94
C ASN A 227 6.33 -23.01 -4.89
N TYR A 228 6.01 -22.69 -3.64
CA TYR A 228 6.96 -22.80 -2.54
C TYR A 228 7.00 -24.23 -2.03
N HIS A 229 8.21 -24.77 -1.93
CA HIS A 229 8.44 -26.13 -1.49
C HIS A 229 8.82 -26.12 0.00
N VAL A 230 7.88 -26.47 0.87
CA VAL A 230 8.16 -26.57 2.31
C VAL A 230 9.10 -27.75 2.56
N THR A 231 10.21 -27.51 3.25
CA THR A 231 11.28 -28.50 3.48
C THR A 231 11.33 -28.95 4.94
N ARG A 232 11.32 -28.01 5.88
CA ARG A 232 11.57 -28.24 7.30
C ARG A 232 10.69 -27.34 8.17
N VAL A 233 10.46 -27.75 9.42
CA VAL A 233 9.74 -26.97 10.43
C VAL A 233 10.56 -26.94 11.72
N GLY A 234 10.82 -25.74 12.23
CA GLY A 234 11.51 -25.51 13.50
C GLY A 234 10.55 -25.02 14.58
N ILE A 235 10.82 -25.40 15.82
CA ILE A 235 10.13 -24.88 17.01
C ILE A 235 11.17 -24.14 17.86
N SER A 236 10.90 -22.88 18.19
CA SER A 236 11.84 -22.08 18.98
C SER A 236 11.90 -22.59 20.41
N ASP A 237 13.06 -22.47 21.05
CA ASP A 237 13.19 -22.78 22.47
C ASP A 237 12.50 -21.70 23.34
N LEU A 238 12.06 -22.08 24.54
CA LEU A 238 11.57 -21.12 25.53
C LEU A 238 12.77 -20.31 26.02
N SER A 239 12.89 -19.05 25.59
CA SER A 239 13.93 -18.18 26.12
C SER A 239 13.68 -17.95 27.62
N VAL A 240 14.68 -18.22 28.45
CA VAL A 240 14.62 -18.23 29.92
C VAL A 240 14.29 -16.84 30.51
N GLU A 241 14.32 -15.79 29.70
CA GLU A 241 14.30 -14.40 30.17
C GLU A 241 12.89 -13.79 30.28
N GLU A 242 11.86 -14.36 29.63
CA GLU A 242 10.47 -13.90 29.82
C GLU A 242 9.47 -15.06 29.66
N PRO A 243 8.38 -15.12 30.45
CA PRO A 243 7.29 -16.07 30.22
C PRO A 243 6.53 -15.65 28.96
N ALA A 244 7.09 -15.96 27.80
CA ALA A 244 6.42 -15.74 26.52
C ALA A 244 5.19 -16.66 26.48
N GLN A 245 4.00 -16.08 26.36
CA GLN A 245 2.74 -16.83 26.19
C GLN A 245 2.69 -17.60 24.86
N HIS A 246 3.67 -17.36 23.98
CA HIS A 246 3.77 -17.94 22.64
C HIS A 246 5.20 -18.39 22.32
N LEU A 247 5.32 -19.51 21.62
CA LEU A 247 6.55 -20.02 20.99
C LEU A 247 6.53 -19.72 19.49
N LEU A 248 7.68 -19.54 18.86
CA LEU A 248 7.79 -19.32 17.42
C LEU A 248 7.96 -20.64 16.68
N PHE A 249 7.09 -20.90 15.73
CA PHE A 249 7.24 -21.94 14.72
C PHE A 249 7.87 -21.32 13.48
N GLY A 250 8.97 -21.87 13.00
CA GLY A 250 9.60 -21.51 11.75
C GLY A 250 9.28 -22.54 10.69
N ILE A 251 8.71 -22.13 9.56
CA ILE A 251 8.47 -23.03 8.42
C ILE A 251 9.45 -22.65 7.33
N GLU A 252 10.37 -23.54 7.04
CA GLU A 252 11.33 -23.38 5.96
C GLU A 252 10.73 -23.82 4.63
N TYR A 253 10.93 -23.01 3.61
CA TYR A 253 10.50 -23.31 2.27
C TYR A 253 11.48 -22.78 1.23
N ASP A 254 11.62 -23.53 0.15
CA ASP A 254 12.39 -23.13 -1.01
C ASP A 254 11.51 -22.40 -2.02
N THR A 255 12.11 -21.36 -2.61
CA THR A 255 11.61 -20.67 -3.80
C THR A 255 12.58 -20.91 -4.95
N ASP A 256 12.23 -20.48 -6.16
CA ASP A 256 13.12 -20.56 -7.33
C ASP A 256 14.45 -19.80 -7.17
N TYR A 257 14.54 -18.87 -6.20
CA TYR A 257 15.68 -17.95 -6.07
C TYR A 257 16.37 -18.00 -4.70
N TYR A 258 15.67 -18.40 -3.64
CA TYR A 258 16.19 -18.38 -2.27
C TYR A 258 15.38 -19.30 -1.34
N THR A 259 15.99 -19.68 -0.22
CA THR A 259 15.31 -20.34 0.91
C THR A 259 14.79 -19.30 1.89
N GLY A 260 13.51 -19.43 2.26
CA GLY A 260 12.82 -18.54 3.18
C GLY A 260 12.35 -19.28 4.42
N VAL A 261 12.28 -18.56 5.53
CA VAL A 261 11.69 -19.01 6.78
C VAL A 261 10.50 -18.13 7.12
N LEU A 262 9.33 -18.75 7.25
CA LEU A 262 8.12 -18.11 7.76
C LEU A 262 8.02 -18.35 9.26
N LEU A 263 8.13 -17.28 10.05
CA LEU A 263 7.94 -17.35 11.51
C LEU A 263 6.47 -17.15 11.88
N ILE A 264 5.94 -17.96 12.79
CA ILE A 264 4.54 -17.92 13.27
C ILE A 264 4.52 -18.23 14.77
N PRO A 265 4.00 -17.37 15.64
CA PRO A 265 3.82 -17.71 17.04
C PRO A 265 2.63 -18.63 17.22
N VAL A 266 2.81 -19.53 18.17
CA VAL A 266 1.88 -20.59 18.53
C VAL A 266 1.80 -20.60 20.05
N ALA A 267 0.60 -20.77 20.61
CA ALA A 267 0.44 -20.87 22.05
C ALA A 267 1.30 -22.02 22.62
N VAL A 268 1.97 -21.77 23.75
CA VAL A 268 2.91 -22.73 24.37
C VAL A 268 2.26 -24.11 24.58
N GLU A 269 0.99 -24.15 24.98
CA GLU A 269 0.24 -25.39 25.19
C GLU A 269 0.12 -26.23 23.92
N LEU A 270 -0.16 -25.58 22.78
CA LEU A 270 -0.29 -26.25 21.48
C LEU A 270 1.07 -26.74 20.99
N ALA A 271 2.11 -25.92 21.15
CA ALA A 271 3.47 -26.29 20.80
C ALA A 271 3.96 -27.51 21.59
N ASN A 272 3.73 -27.54 22.90
CA ASN A 272 4.10 -28.66 23.77
C ASN A 272 3.32 -29.94 23.43
N ASN A 273 2.02 -29.83 23.13
CA ASN A 273 1.23 -30.98 22.69
C ASN A 273 1.78 -31.55 21.39
N MET A 274 2.11 -30.71 20.41
CA MET A 274 2.74 -31.16 19.17
C MET A 274 4.08 -31.83 19.40
N MET A 275 4.95 -31.24 20.22
CA MET A 275 6.24 -31.84 20.55
C MET A 275 6.08 -33.24 21.14
N SER A 276 5.15 -33.42 22.09
CA SER A 276 4.87 -34.73 22.68
C SER A 276 4.36 -35.75 21.66
N GLN A 277 3.65 -35.32 20.62
CA GLN A 277 3.20 -36.22 19.55
C GLN A 277 4.32 -36.58 18.58
N ILE A 278 5.25 -35.67 18.30
CA ILE A 278 6.43 -35.94 17.46
C ILE A 278 7.35 -36.94 18.17
N GLU A 279 7.66 -36.72 19.46
CA GLU A 279 8.47 -37.66 20.26
C GLU A 279 7.84 -39.06 20.33
N LYS A 280 6.50 -39.15 20.42
CA LYS A 280 5.79 -40.45 20.37
C LYS A 280 5.83 -41.10 19.00
N ALA A 281 5.78 -40.31 17.92
CA ALA A 281 5.87 -40.82 16.55
C ALA A 281 7.27 -41.40 16.27
N GLU A 282 8.33 -40.72 16.72
CA GLU A 282 9.72 -41.24 16.63
C GLU A 282 9.89 -42.57 17.37
N LEU A 283 9.28 -42.72 18.55
CA LEU A 283 9.30 -43.96 19.33
C LEU A 283 8.47 -45.10 18.72
N SER A 284 7.61 -44.79 17.74
CA SER A 284 6.71 -45.76 17.10
C SER A 284 7.22 -46.25 15.75
N GLU A 285 8.30 -45.67 15.20
CA GLU A 285 8.94 -46.19 14.00
C GLU A 285 9.78 -47.44 14.36
N PRO A 286 9.52 -48.62 13.75
CA PRO A 286 10.39 -49.76 13.93
C PRO A 286 11.74 -49.46 13.29
N SER A 287 12.80 -49.49 14.12
CA SER A 287 14.18 -49.35 13.67
C SER A 287 14.47 -50.32 12.51
N PRO A 288 15.07 -49.88 11.39
CA PRO A 288 15.44 -50.77 10.28
C PRO A 288 16.49 -51.82 10.65
N ALA A 289 17.04 -51.79 11.87
CA ALA A 289 18.15 -52.63 12.31
C ALA A 289 17.77 -54.05 12.76
N GLU A 290 16.48 -54.41 12.83
CA GLU A 290 16.06 -55.74 13.32
C GLU A 290 15.71 -56.78 12.25
N LEU A 291 16.00 -56.51 10.97
CA LEU A 291 15.90 -57.53 9.90
C LEU A 291 17.27 -58.13 9.59
N LEU A 292 17.84 -58.88 10.55
CA LEU A 292 18.87 -59.88 10.24
C LEU A 292 18.17 -61.24 10.04
N PRO A 293 18.34 -61.92 8.89
CA PRO A 293 17.84 -63.27 8.73
C PRO A 293 18.67 -64.22 9.60
N SER A 294 17.98 -64.93 10.49
CA SER A 294 18.47 -66.11 11.21
C SER A 294 19.09 -67.09 10.21
N SER A 295 20.40 -67.31 10.36
CA SER A 295 21.14 -68.37 9.71
C SER A 295 20.55 -69.72 10.13
N GLY A 296 19.95 -70.44 9.20
CA GLY A 296 19.54 -71.83 9.40
C GLY A 296 20.76 -72.74 9.37
N GLU A 297 21.05 -73.38 10.50
CA GLU A 297 21.90 -74.57 10.57
C GLU A 297 21.17 -75.77 9.99
N SER A 298 21.81 -76.41 9.01
CA SER A 298 21.47 -77.76 8.53
C SER A 298 21.86 -78.82 9.55
N PRO A 299 21.20 -79.98 9.49
CA PRO A 299 21.92 -81.26 9.47
C PRO A 299 21.87 -81.93 8.08
#